data_AF-A0A8T8K497-F1
#
_entry.id   AF-A0A8T8K497-F1
#
_cell.length_a   1.000
_cell.length_b   1.000
_cell.length_c   1.000
_cell.angle_alpha   90.00
_cell.angle_beta   90.00
_cell.angle_gamma   90.00
#
_symmetry.space_group_name_H-M   'P 1'
#
loop_
_entity.id
_entity.type
_entity.pdbx_description
1 polymer ?
#
loop_
_entity_poly.entity_id
_entity_poly.type
_entity_poly.pdbx_seq_one_letter_code
_entity_poly.pdbx_strand_id
1 'polypeptide(L)'
;MFAKQRFVLDTTAFTDNQLRDDLGDGELNQSVNYLIDLIARSRIKLNISCHMPPVTYKEFSDYMARYECPEDIMIKAETWIVKKTPNRYDTQIPSEIFFEYVQDMRERMNKGMKISESAMWQAAVESMVMMSRGEEKNKIEMEIVGKAIKDFRKKYRAALRKGTLDSAPDLDVLLLAKELGAGVVAADEGIKVWAERLGLRFLHAKSFPQMLQEYLKYYE
;
A
#
# COMPACT_ATOMS: atom_id res chain seq x y z
N MET A 1 14.69 23.55 -22.01
CA MET A 1 13.68 23.34 -20.95
C MET A 1 13.94 21.96 -20.35
N PHE A 2 14.16 21.83 -19.05
CA PHE A 2 14.37 20.52 -18.43
C PHE A 2 13.15 19.61 -18.67
N ALA A 3 13.39 18.33 -18.96
CA ALA A 3 12.30 17.38 -19.13
C ALA A 3 11.48 17.30 -17.84
N LYS A 4 10.15 17.34 -17.98
CA LYS A 4 9.22 17.28 -16.84
C LYS A 4 9.39 15.96 -16.10
N GLN A 5 9.86 16.02 -14.86
CA GLN A 5 9.93 14.84 -14.00
C GLN A 5 8.57 14.59 -13.36
N ARG A 6 8.12 13.34 -13.42
CA ARG A 6 6.83 12.91 -12.86
C ARG A 6 7.07 11.86 -11.77
N PHE A 7 6.22 11.91 -10.76
CA PHE A 7 6.15 10.95 -9.68
C PHE A 7 4.71 10.55 -9.44
N VAL A 8 4.48 9.27 -9.16
CA VAL A 8 3.21 8.75 -8.65
C VAL A 8 3.43 8.39 -7.19
N LEU A 9 2.59 8.94 -6.33
CA LEU A 9 2.69 8.77 -4.88
C LEU A 9 1.68 7.70 -4.44
N ASP A 10 2.14 6.79 -3.60
CA ASP A 10 1.26 5.93 -2.82
C ASP A 10 0.81 6.62 -1.52
N THR A 11 -0.25 6.12 -0.86
CA THR A 11 -0.64 6.60 0.47
C THR A 11 0.51 6.46 1.48
N THR A 12 1.28 5.37 1.41
CA THR A 12 2.45 5.15 2.29
C THR A 12 3.58 6.16 2.07
N ALA A 13 3.57 6.92 0.96
CA ALA A 13 4.50 8.03 0.76
C ALA A 13 4.30 9.16 1.79
N PHE A 14 3.12 9.23 2.42
CA PHE A 14 2.75 10.24 3.41
C PHE A 14 2.59 9.66 4.82
N THR A 15 2.19 8.39 4.92
CA THR A 15 1.79 7.77 6.20
C THR A 15 2.85 6.87 6.81
N ASP A 16 4.04 6.79 6.21
CA ASP A 16 5.15 6.02 6.76
C ASP A 16 5.57 6.54 8.14
N ASN A 17 5.77 5.63 9.09
CA ASN A 17 6.09 6.00 10.48
C ASN A 17 7.48 6.65 10.58
N GLN A 18 8.47 6.17 9.82
CA GLN A 18 9.81 6.77 9.86
C GLN A 18 9.80 8.18 9.26
N LEU A 19 9.05 8.38 8.17
CA LEU A 19 8.85 9.71 7.60
C LEU A 19 8.22 10.68 8.61
N ARG A 20 7.21 10.22 9.35
CA ARG A 20 6.54 10.99 10.39
C ARG A 20 7.49 11.38 11.53
N ASP A 21 8.36 10.45 11.94
CA ASP A 21 9.37 10.72 12.96
C ASP A 21 10.45 11.70 12.45
N ASP A 22 10.91 11.53 11.21
CA ASP A 22 11.99 12.33 10.62
C ASP A 22 11.57 13.76 10.26
N LEU A 23 10.31 13.99 9.84
CA LEU A 23 9.85 15.28 9.27
C LEU A 23 8.76 15.97 10.09
N GLY A 24 8.10 15.26 10.99
CA GLY A 24 6.96 15.78 11.72
C GLY A 24 7.10 15.67 13.24
N ASP A 25 8.28 15.33 13.75
CA ASP A 25 8.53 15.10 15.19
C ASP A 25 7.51 14.12 15.82
N GLY A 26 7.09 13.11 15.04
CA GLY A 26 6.07 12.16 15.46
C GLY A 26 4.63 12.66 15.28
N GLU A 27 4.39 13.76 14.57
CA GLU A 27 3.06 14.28 14.20
C GLU A 27 2.79 14.17 12.69
N LEU A 28 1.68 13.52 12.34
CA LEU A 28 1.32 13.26 10.94
C LEU A 28 1.09 14.57 10.17
N ASN A 29 0.33 15.49 10.75
CA ASN A 29 -0.06 16.74 10.10
C ASN A 29 1.16 17.59 9.74
N GLN A 30 2.16 17.64 10.61
CA GLN A 30 3.41 18.35 10.37
C GLN A 30 4.20 17.72 9.20
N SER A 31 4.39 16.39 9.22
CA SER A 31 5.11 15.69 8.16
C SER A 31 4.45 15.84 6.79
N VAL A 32 3.12 15.74 6.73
CA VAL A 32 2.34 15.87 5.50
C VAL A 32 2.37 17.31 4.97
N ASN A 33 2.16 18.31 5.84
CA ASN A 33 2.24 19.71 5.45
C ASN A 33 3.62 20.07 4.89
N TYR A 34 4.69 19.63 5.56
CA TYR A 34 6.06 19.84 5.11
C TYR A 34 6.31 19.23 3.73
N LEU A 35 5.87 17.98 3.52
CA LEU A 35 6.04 17.30 2.24
C LEU A 35 5.24 17.96 1.12
N ILE A 36 4.01 18.39 1.37
CA ILE A 36 3.20 19.10 0.38
C ILE A 36 3.83 20.45 0.03
N ASP A 37 4.37 21.19 1.01
CA ASP A 37 5.07 22.45 0.76
C ASP A 37 6.36 22.24 -0.07
N LEU A 38 7.06 21.11 0.10
CA LEU A 38 8.17 20.72 -0.77
C LEU A 38 7.69 20.39 -2.20
N ILE A 39 6.59 19.65 -2.35
CA ILE A 39 6.00 19.34 -3.66
C ILE A 39 5.59 20.63 -4.38
N ALA A 40 4.95 21.57 -3.68
CA ALA A 40 4.55 22.86 -4.22
C ALA A 40 5.75 23.67 -4.74
N ARG A 41 6.80 23.83 -3.93
CA ARG A 41 8.04 24.51 -4.33
C ARG A 41 8.71 23.83 -5.52
N SER A 42 8.80 22.50 -5.48
CA SER A 42 9.38 21.69 -6.56
C SER A 42 8.58 21.78 -7.85
N ARG A 43 7.25 21.89 -7.77
CA ARG A 43 6.40 22.11 -8.94
C ARG A 43 6.74 23.42 -9.64
N ILE A 44 6.82 24.50 -8.88
CA ILE A 44 7.03 25.86 -9.39
C ILE A 44 8.45 26.02 -9.95
N LYS A 45 9.48 25.60 -9.19
CA LYS A 45 10.89 25.85 -9.55
C LYS A 45 11.47 24.80 -10.49
N LEU A 46 11.11 23.53 -10.32
CA LEU A 46 11.75 22.38 -10.99
C LEU A 46 10.87 21.72 -12.05
N ASN A 47 9.62 22.17 -12.21
CA ASN A 47 8.62 21.53 -13.06
C ASN A 47 8.39 20.04 -12.71
N ILE A 48 8.52 19.68 -11.43
CA ILE A 48 8.21 18.33 -10.93
C ILE A 48 6.68 18.17 -10.83
N SER A 49 6.15 16.99 -11.15
CA SER A 49 4.72 16.69 -11.08
C SER A 49 4.46 15.48 -10.21
N CYS A 50 3.64 15.64 -9.18
CA CYS A 50 3.20 14.53 -8.34
C CYS A 50 1.77 14.15 -8.69
N HIS A 51 1.53 12.85 -8.81
CA HIS A 51 0.26 12.27 -9.23
C HIS A 51 -0.19 11.21 -8.23
N MET A 52 -1.50 11.04 -8.09
CA MET A 52 -2.08 9.91 -7.37
C MET A 52 -3.28 9.38 -8.14
N PRO A 53 -3.49 8.05 -8.21
CA PRO A 53 -4.77 7.50 -8.61
C PRO A 53 -5.89 7.95 -7.66
N PRO A 54 -7.13 8.19 -8.14
CA PRO A 54 -8.22 8.62 -7.27
C PRO A 54 -8.54 7.65 -6.12
N VAL A 55 -8.38 6.34 -6.33
CA VAL A 55 -8.62 5.33 -5.29
C VAL A 55 -7.56 5.46 -4.18
N THR A 56 -6.29 5.57 -4.55
CA THR A 56 -5.18 5.80 -3.61
C THR A 56 -5.33 7.15 -2.91
N TYR A 57 -5.70 8.22 -3.62
CA TYR A 57 -5.93 9.53 -3.00
C TYR A 57 -7.09 9.49 -1.99
N LYS A 58 -8.13 8.69 -2.25
CA LYS A 58 -9.21 8.48 -1.30
C LYS A 58 -8.71 7.78 -0.03
N GLU A 59 -7.87 6.75 -0.14
CA GLU A 59 -7.26 6.11 1.02
C GLU A 59 -6.39 7.09 1.83
N PHE A 60 -5.60 7.91 1.15
CA PHE A 60 -4.86 9.01 1.77
C PHE A 60 -5.80 9.99 2.51
N SER A 61 -6.87 10.45 1.85
CA SER A 61 -7.82 11.40 2.45
C SER A 61 -8.56 10.80 3.65
N ASP A 62 -9.00 9.56 3.54
CA ASP A 62 -9.64 8.81 4.63
C ASP A 62 -8.66 8.60 5.79
N TYR A 63 -7.37 8.39 5.49
CA TYR A 63 -6.32 8.32 6.52
C TYR A 63 -6.12 9.66 7.21
N MET A 64 -6.00 10.76 6.47
CA MET A 64 -5.87 12.11 7.04
C MET A 64 -7.06 12.49 7.92
N ALA A 65 -8.28 12.15 7.50
CA ALA A 65 -9.49 12.39 8.27
C ALA A 65 -9.50 11.66 9.62
N ARG A 66 -9.00 10.40 9.66
CA ARG A 66 -8.89 9.64 10.92
C ARG A 66 -7.92 10.25 11.94
N TYR A 67 -6.97 11.06 11.47
CA TYR A 67 -5.98 11.76 12.31
C TYR A 67 -6.32 13.23 12.51
N GLU A 68 -7.55 13.66 12.17
CA GLU A 68 -8.04 15.03 12.37
C GLU A 68 -7.10 16.07 11.74
N CYS A 69 -6.60 15.76 10.53
CA CYS A 69 -5.71 16.65 9.81
C CYS A 69 -6.43 17.97 9.45
N PRO A 70 -5.82 19.14 9.70
CA PRO A 70 -6.37 20.44 9.33
C PRO A 70 -6.79 20.56 7.86
N GLU A 71 -7.90 21.26 7.63
CA GLU A 71 -8.50 21.42 6.30
C GLU A 71 -7.57 22.17 5.32
N ASP A 72 -6.78 23.12 5.81
CA ASP A 72 -5.82 23.87 4.99
C ASP A 72 -4.75 22.96 4.38
N ILE A 73 -4.29 21.94 5.11
CA ILE A 73 -3.35 20.93 4.60
C ILE A 73 -4.02 20.10 3.50
N MET A 74 -5.30 19.73 3.68
CA MET A 74 -6.06 18.97 2.68
C MET A 74 -6.28 19.79 1.40
N ILE A 75 -6.57 21.09 1.52
CA ILE A 75 -6.69 22.01 0.37
C ILE A 75 -5.35 22.09 -0.38
N LYS A 76 -4.22 22.19 0.33
CA LYS A 76 -2.89 22.14 -0.29
C LYS A 76 -2.67 20.81 -1.02
N ALA A 77 -2.99 19.68 -0.38
CA ALA A 77 -2.85 18.36 -0.98
C ALA A 77 -3.63 18.26 -2.30
N GLU A 78 -4.89 18.68 -2.28
CA GLU A 78 -5.78 18.65 -3.45
C GLU A 78 -5.29 19.57 -4.58
N THR A 79 -4.64 20.67 -4.24
CA THR A 79 -4.08 21.62 -5.21
C THR A 79 -2.81 21.08 -5.89
N TRP A 80 -1.90 20.50 -5.11
CA TRP A 80 -0.55 20.15 -5.59
C TRP A 80 -0.41 18.70 -6.07
N ILE A 81 -1.32 17.82 -5.67
CA ILE A 81 -1.36 16.42 -6.10
C ILE A 81 -2.35 16.26 -7.26
N VAL A 82 -1.84 15.86 -8.42
CA VAL A 82 -2.68 15.67 -9.60
C VAL A 82 -3.35 14.30 -9.56
N LYS A 83 -4.66 14.29 -9.29
CA LYS A 83 -5.50 13.09 -9.36
C LYS A 83 -5.64 12.63 -10.82
N LYS A 84 -5.19 11.41 -11.13
CA LYS A 84 -5.34 10.82 -12.47
C LYS A 84 -5.53 9.31 -12.40
N THR A 85 -6.60 8.81 -13.01
CA THR A 85 -6.81 7.37 -13.18
C THR A 85 -5.86 6.82 -14.25
N PRO A 86 -5.21 5.67 -14.02
CA PRO A 86 -4.40 5.02 -15.05
C PRO A 86 -5.26 4.55 -16.22
N ASN A 87 -4.69 4.56 -17.42
CA ASN A 87 -5.30 3.93 -18.58
C ASN A 87 -5.11 2.41 -18.50
N ARG A 88 -6.07 1.73 -17.86
CA ARG A 88 -6.06 0.26 -17.70
C ARG A 88 -6.25 -0.51 -19.00
N TYR A 89 -6.61 0.14 -20.10
CA TYR A 89 -6.88 -0.50 -21.39
C TYR A 89 -5.66 -0.52 -22.30
N ASP A 90 -4.98 0.62 -22.43
CA ASP A 90 -3.88 0.75 -23.40
C ASP A 90 -2.48 0.61 -22.76
N THR A 91 -2.37 0.64 -21.44
CA THR A 91 -1.08 0.53 -20.76
C THR A 91 -0.47 -0.86 -20.99
N GLN A 92 0.62 -0.91 -21.75
CA GLN A 92 1.35 -2.14 -22.02
C GLN A 92 2.24 -2.51 -20.83
N ILE A 93 2.07 -3.75 -20.35
CA ILE A 93 2.92 -4.37 -19.33
C ILE A 93 3.61 -5.62 -19.91
N PRO A 94 4.84 -5.94 -19.47
CA PRO A 94 5.50 -7.18 -19.88
C PRO A 94 4.66 -8.41 -19.48
N SER A 95 4.57 -9.40 -20.36
CA SER A 95 3.80 -10.64 -20.09
C SER A 95 4.35 -11.44 -18.90
N GLU A 96 5.64 -11.28 -18.58
CA GLU A 96 6.26 -11.89 -17.40
C GLU A 96 5.54 -11.50 -16.11
N ILE A 97 5.15 -10.23 -15.98
CA ILE A 97 4.41 -9.70 -14.82
C ILE A 97 3.08 -10.46 -14.64
N PHE A 98 2.39 -10.72 -15.75
CA PHE A 98 1.15 -11.48 -15.72
C PHE A 98 1.39 -12.95 -15.33
N PHE A 99 2.46 -13.56 -15.85
CA PHE A 99 2.83 -14.93 -15.49
C PHE A 99 3.15 -15.05 -14.00
N GLU A 100 3.97 -14.15 -13.46
CA GLU A 100 4.31 -14.10 -12.04
C GLU A 100 3.08 -13.87 -11.16
N TYR A 101 2.18 -12.97 -11.56
CA TYR A 101 0.92 -12.74 -10.84
C TYR A 101 0.08 -14.02 -10.75
N VAL A 102 -0.04 -14.77 -11.84
CA VAL A 102 -0.77 -16.05 -11.86
C VAL A 102 -0.10 -17.08 -10.93
N GLN A 103 1.24 -17.17 -10.94
CA GLN A 103 1.97 -18.08 -10.05
C GLN A 103 1.77 -17.71 -8.58
N ASP A 104 1.93 -16.44 -8.24
CA ASP A 104 1.75 -15.95 -6.87
C ASP A 104 0.31 -16.16 -6.38
N MET A 105 -0.69 -15.93 -7.25
CA MET A 105 -2.09 -16.25 -6.93
C MET A 105 -2.30 -17.74 -6.65
N ARG A 106 -1.70 -18.62 -7.45
CA ARG A 106 -1.79 -20.07 -7.23
C ARG A 106 -1.14 -20.48 -5.92
N GLU A 107 0.04 -19.94 -5.60
CA GLU A 107 0.70 -20.21 -4.32
C GLU A 107 -0.13 -19.75 -3.12
N ARG A 108 -0.75 -18.57 -3.23
CA ARG A 108 -1.64 -18.02 -2.20
C ARG A 108 -2.89 -18.89 -2.00
N MET A 109 -3.53 -19.34 -3.07
CA MET A 109 -4.63 -20.29 -3.00
C MET A 109 -4.21 -21.60 -2.32
N ASN A 110 -3.05 -22.15 -2.67
CA ASN A 110 -2.51 -23.36 -2.06
C ASN A 110 -2.21 -23.18 -0.55
N LYS A 111 -1.65 -22.03 -0.15
CA LYS A 111 -1.45 -21.68 1.26
C LYS A 111 -2.79 -21.58 2.00
N GLY A 112 -3.77 -20.93 1.39
CA GLY A 112 -5.14 -20.84 1.92
C GLY A 112 -5.76 -22.22 2.17
N MET A 113 -5.65 -23.12 1.19
CA MET A 113 -6.12 -24.51 1.29
C MET A 113 -5.49 -25.24 2.48
N LYS A 114 -4.16 -25.20 2.63
CA LYS A 114 -3.45 -25.84 3.75
C LYS A 114 -3.89 -25.30 5.11
N ILE A 115 -4.16 -23.99 5.20
CA ILE A 115 -4.65 -23.36 6.42
C ILE A 115 -6.07 -23.85 6.76
N SER A 116 -6.93 -23.97 5.75
CA SER A 116 -8.28 -24.53 5.92
C SER A 116 -8.23 -25.98 6.40
N GLU A 117 -7.45 -26.84 5.73
CA GLU A 117 -7.28 -28.25 6.09
C GLU A 117 -6.77 -28.39 7.54
N SER A 118 -5.75 -27.61 7.91
CA SER A 118 -5.19 -27.63 9.26
C SER A 118 -6.22 -27.20 10.31
N ALA A 119 -7.00 -26.15 10.03
CA ALA A 119 -8.04 -25.68 10.94
C ALA A 119 -9.17 -26.70 11.12
N MET A 120 -9.60 -27.34 10.02
CA MET A 120 -10.60 -28.41 10.06
C MET A 120 -10.12 -29.61 10.88
N TRP A 121 -8.90 -30.06 10.63
CA TRP A 121 -8.31 -31.18 11.36
C TRP A 121 -8.17 -30.89 12.86
N GLN A 122 -7.61 -29.72 13.21
CA GLN A 122 -7.46 -29.30 14.61
C GLN A 122 -8.80 -29.22 15.33
N ALA A 123 -9.79 -28.56 14.74
CA ALA A 123 -11.13 -28.46 15.31
C ALA A 123 -11.77 -29.85 15.51
N ALA A 124 -11.70 -30.72 14.49
CA ALA A 124 -12.29 -32.06 14.57
C ALA A 124 -11.65 -32.92 15.68
N VAL A 125 -10.33 -32.93 15.77
CA VAL A 125 -9.59 -33.70 16.79
C VAL A 125 -9.89 -33.15 18.19
N GLU A 126 -9.82 -31.84 18.38
CA GLU A 126 -10.12 -31.21 19.69
C GLU A 126 -11.58 -31.47 20.11
N SER A 127 -12.53 -31.36 19.18
CA SER A 127 -13.93 -31.70 19.45
C SER A 127 -14.12 -33.16 19.83
N MET A 128 -13.48 -34.11 19.13
CA MET A 128 -13.55 -35.54 19.48
C MET A 128 -12.98 -35.82 20.88
N VAL A 129 -11.86 -35.20 21.24
CA VAL A 129 -11.26 -35.34 22.58
C VAL A 129 -12.20 -34.81 23.65
N MET A 130 -12.81 -33.64 23.46
CA MET A 130 -13.75 -33.08 24.44
C MET A 130 -15.03 -33.93 24.56
N MET A 131 -15.57 -34.43 23.44
CA MET A 131 -16.71 -35.36 23.48
C MET A 131 -16.37 -36.63 24.26
N SER A 132 -15.17 -37.20 24.09
CA SER A 132 -14.75 -38.39 24.84
C SER A 132 -14.63 -38.17 26.35
N ARG A 133 -14.47 -36.91 26.78
CA ARG A 133 -14.44 -36.49 28.18
C ARG A 133 -15.83 -36.19 28.75
N GLY A 134 -16.90 -36.38 27.97
CA GLY A 134 -18.27 -36.13 28.39
C GLY A 134 -18.69 -34.66 28.40
N GLU A 135 -17.93 -33.78 27.73
CA GLU A 135 -18.29 -32.36 27.61
C GLU A 135 -19.54 -32.18 26.73
N GLU A 136 -20.38 -31.20 27.10
CA GLU A 136 -21.61 -30.90 26.35
C GLU A 136 -21.32 -30.37 24.96
N LYS A 137 -22.11 -30.82 23.98
CA LYS A 137 -21.98 -30.41 22.58
C LYS A 137 -21.97 -28.89 22.39
N ASN A 138 -22.83 -28.17 23.09
CA ASN A 138 -22.93 -26.70 23.00
C ASN A 138 -21.62 -26.01 23.42
N LYS A 139 -20.95 -26.52 24.45
CA LYS A 139 -19.68 -25.97 24.94
C LYS A 139 -18.56 -26.24 23.94
N ILE A 140 -18.53 -27.43 23.32
CA ILE A 140 -17.57 -27.77 22.27
C ILE A 140 -17.74 -26.88 21.04
N GLU A 141 -18.97 -26.63 20.60
CA GLU A 141 -19.27 -25.73 19.49
C GLU A 141 -18.78 -24.30 19.77
N MET A 142 -19.06 -23.78 20.97
CA MET A 142 -18.68 -22.41 21.32
C MET A 142 -17.17 -22.24 21.49
N GLU A 143 -16.52 -23.12 22.24
CA GLU A 143 -15.12 -22.95 22.64
C GLU A 143 -14.13 -23.44 21.58
N ILE A 144 -14.40 -24.59 20.94
CA ILE A 144 -13.47 -25.21 20.00
C ILE A 144 -13.75 -24.69 18.58
N VAL A 145 -14.98 -24.86 18.08
CA VAL A 145 -15.31 -24.48 16.70
C VAL A 145 -15.27 -22.96 16.54
N GLY A 146 -15.84 -22.21 17.49
CA GLY A 146 -15.78 -20.75 17.49
C GLY A 146 -14.34 -20.19 17.46
N LYS A 147 -13.45 -20.74 18.29
CA LYS A 147 -12.03 -20.37 18.30
C LYS A 147 -11.33 -20.75 17.00
N ALA A 148 -11.56 -21.97 16.49
CA ALA A 148 -10.99 -22.42 15.23
C ALA A 148 -11.39 -21.52 14.06
N ILE A 149 -12.65 -21.07 13.98
CA ILE A 149 -13.11 -20.12 12.95
C ILE A 149 -12.37 -18.79 13.07
N LYS A 150 -12.21 -18.25 14.29
CA LYS A 150 -11.52 -16.99 14.53
C LYS A 150 -10.05 -17.08 14.11
N ASP A 151 -9.36 -18.15 14.51
CA ASP A 151 -7.96 -18.37 14.22
C ASP A 151 -7.73 -18.66 12.73
N PHE A 152 -8.62 -19.44 12.10
CA PHE A 152 -8.63 -19.67 10.66
C PHE A 152 -8.71 -18.35 9.90
N ARG A 153 -9.71 -17.50 10.19
CA ARG A 153 -9.88 -16.20 9.52
C ARG A 153 -8.64 -15.31 9.68
N LYS A 154 -8.03 -15.32 10.87
CA LYS A 154 -6.80 -14.55 11.13
C LYS A 154 -5.62 -15.07 10.30
N LYS A 155 -5.36 -16.38 10.34
CA LYS A 155 -4.26 -17.03 9.61
C LYS A 155 -4.43 -16.91 8.10
N TYR A 156 -5.64 -17.15 7.59
CA TYR A 156 -5.99 -17.06 6.16
C TYR A 156 -5.71 -15.65 5.61
N ARG A 157 -6.24 -14.60 6.27
CA ARG A 157 -5.98 -13.20 5.86
C ARG A 157 -4.51 -12.80 5.94
N ALA A 158 -3.75 -13.34 6.90
CA ALA A 158 -2.32 -13.05 7.01
C ALA A 158 -1.53 -13.72 5.89
N ALA A 159 -1.86 -14.96 5.53
CA ALA A 159 -1.18 -15.72 4.50
C ALA A 159 -1.42 -15.17 3.08
N LEU A 160 -2.61 -14.62 2.82
CA LEU A 160 -2.92 -14.00 1.52
C LEU A 160 -2.27 -12.62 1.31
N ARG A 161 -1.87 -11.94 2.40
CA ARG A 161 -1.21 -10.63 2.37
C ARG A 161 0.30 -10.68 2.20
N LYS A 162 0.93 -11.84 2.40
CA LYS A 162 2.40 -11.94 2.32
C LYS A 162 2.84 -12.00 0.86
N GLY A 163 3.33 -10.87 0.36
CA GLY A 163 3.77 -10.70 -1.02
C GLY A 163 2.67 -10.11 -1.91
N THR A 164 3.01 -8.97 -2.51
CA THR A 164 2.82 -8.71 -3.94
C THR A 164 1.39 -8.39 -4.43
N LEU A 165 1.08 -7.08 -4.47
CA LEU A 165 0.00 -6.44 -5.24
C LEU A 165 -1.40 -7.04 -5.01
N ASP A 166 -1.87 -7.05 -3.78
CA ASP A 166 -3.18 -7.61 -3.44
C ASP A 166 -4.32 -6.58 -3.54
N SER A 167 -4.00 -5.32 -3.79
CA SER A 167 -4.97 -4.23 -3.83
C SER A 167 -5.05 -3.55 -5.21
N ALA A 168 -6.26 -3.13 -5.59
CA ALA A 168 -6.47 -2.30 -6.78
C ALA A 168 -5.73 -0.94 -6.71
N PRO A 169 -5.63 -0.25 -5.55
CA PRO A 169 -4.81 0.96 -5.39
C PRO A 169 -3.34 0.75 -5.79
N ASP A 170 -2.68 -0.32 -5.32
CA ASP A 170 -1.26 -0.56 -5.59
C ASP A 170 -1.03 -0.77 -7.10
N LEU A 171 -1.91 -1.55 -7.73
CA LEU A 171 -1.85 -1.75 -9.18
C LEU A 171 -2.06 -0.43 -9.93
N ASP A 172 -3.00 0.40 -9.50
CA ASP A 172 -3.26 1.68 -10.14
C ASP A 172 -2.06 2.63 -10.05
N VAL A 173 -1.32 2.63 -8.92
CA VAL A 173 -0.09 3.41 -8.74
C VAL A 173 0.96 2.99 -9.77
N LEU A 174 1.19 1.68 -9.92
CA LEU A 174 2.18 1.15 -10.85
C LEU A 174 1.80 1.38 -12.32
N LEU A 175 0.53 1.14 -12.67
CA LEU A 175 0.03 1.37 -14.03
C LEU A 175 0.12 2.85 -14.40
N LEU A 176 -0.24 3.75 -13.48
CA LEU A 176 -0.14 5.19 -13.73
C LEU A 176 1.32 5.62 -13.89
N ALA A 177 2.23 5.04 -13.10
CA ALA A 177 3.64 5.33 -13.22
C ALA A 177 4.21 4.86 -14.56
N LYS A 178 3.80 3.67 -15.02
CA LYS A 178 4.14 3.14 -16.34
C LYS A 178 3.60 4.03 -17.47
N GLU A 179 2.34 4.41 -17.40
CA GLU A 179 1.69 5.29 -18.38
C GLU A 179 2.42 6.64 -18.51
N LEU A 180 2.79 7.23 -17.38
CA LEU A 180 3.38 8.58 -17.35
C LEU A 180 4.90 8.63 -17.54
N GLY A 181 5.57 7.48 -17.53
CA GLY A 181 7.03 7.39 -17.42
C GLY A 181 7.53 8.03 -16.12
N ALA A 182 6.79 7.84 -15.02
CA ALA A 182 7.02 8.47 -13.74
C ALA A 182 7.78 7.57 -12.76
N GLY A 183 8.40 8.16 -11.75
CA GLY A 183 8.90 7.41 -10.59
C GLY A 183 7.78 7.08 -9.62
N VAL A 184 7.84 5.92 -8.95
CA VAL A 184 6.93 5.53 -7.88
C VAL A 184 7.53 5.95 -6.54
N VAL A 185 6.72 6.56 -5.67
CA VAL A 185 7.11 6.88 -4.29
C VAL A 185 6.22 6.12 -3.33
N ALA A 186 6.80 5.25 -2.51
CA ALA A 186 6.08 4.45 -1.51
C ALA A 186 7.02 3.99 -0.38
N ALA A 187 6.46 3.50 0.72
CA ALA A 187 7.18 2.73 1.74
C ALA A 187 6.81 1.23 1.72
N ASP A 188 5.77 0.84 0.97
CA ASP A 188 5.37 -0.55 0.84
C ASP A 188 6.36 -1.39 0.02
N GLU A 189 6.84 -2.50 0.61
CA GLU A 189 7.81 -3.38 -0.05
C GLU A 189 7.20 -4.15 -1.23
N GLY A 190 5.89 -4.42 -1.21
CA GLY A 190 5.17 -5.02 -2.33
C GLY A 190 5.19 -4.10 -3.55
N ILE A 191 4.85 -2.82 -3.38
CA ILE A 191 4.94 -1.81 -4.44
C ILE A 191 6.36 -1.71 -4.98
N LYS A 192 7.37 -1.68 -4.10
CA LYS A 192 8.78 -1.63 -4.50
C LYS A 192 9.19 -2.78 -5.40
N VAL A 193 8.91 -4.02 -4.97
CA VAL A 193 9.25 -5.23 -5.74
C VAL A 193 8.63 -5.19 -7.13
N TRP A 194 7.36 -4.79 -7.25
CA TRP A 194 6.70 -4.71 -8.55
C TRP A 194 7.15 -3.52 -9.40
N ALA A 195 7.47 -2.38 -8.79
CA ALA A 195 8.04 -1.26 -9.50
C ALA A 195 9.38 -1.65 -10.16
N GLU A 196 10.25 -2.35 -9.42
CA GLU A 196 11.52 -2.87 -9.94
C GLU A 196 11.29 -3.88 -11.08
N ARG A 197 10.35 -4.83 -10.91
CA ARG A 197 9.99 -5.80 -11.97
C ARG A 197 9.45 -5.15 -13.25
N LEU A 198 8.68 -4.06 -13.11
CA LEU A 198 8.15 -3.30 -14.25
C LEU A 198 9.18 -2.37 -14.91
N GLY A 199 10.40 -2.29 -14.34
CA GLY A 199 11.45 -1.39 -14.78
C GLY A 199 11.14 0.08 -14.48
N LEU A 200 10.34 0.35 -13.44
CA LEU A 200 9.98 1.70 -13.01
C LEU A 200 11.04 2.25 -12.05
N ARG A 201 11.27 3.55 -12.09
CA ARG A 201 12.08 4.24 -11.07
C ARG A 201 11.33 4.17 -9.74
N PHE A 202 11.92 3.58 -8.72
CA PHE A 202 11.34 3.55 -7.37
C PHE A 202 12.10 4.49 -6.42
N LEU A 203 11.37 5.20 -5.57
CA LEU A 203 11.91 5.96 -4.46
C LEU A 203 11.18 5.61 -3.17
N HIS A 204 11.96 5.36 -2.13
CA HIS A 204 11.41 5.18 -0.80
C HIS A 204 10.80 6.50 -0.29
N ALA A 205 9.70 6.42 0.47
CA ALA A 205 8.99 7.55 1.06
C ALA A 205 9.95 8.54 1.76
N LYS A 206 10.87 8.03 2.58
CA LYS A 206 11.93 8.80 3.26
C LYS A 206 12.90 9.54 2.31
N SER A 207 13.27 8.91 1.20
CA SER A 207 14.29 9.46 0.29
C SER A 207 13.72 10.55 -0.63
N PHE A 208 12.41 10.53 -0.88
CA PHE A 208 11.75 11.48 -1.77
C PHE A 208 11.87 12.95 -1.31
N PRO A 209 11.51 13.33 -0.06
CA PRO A 209 11.71 14.69 0.43
C PRO A 209 13.18 15.14 0.39
N GLN A 210 14.13 14.26 0.70
CA GLN A 210 15.56 14.56 0.67
C GLN A 210 16.03 14.91 -0.75
N MET A 211 15.56 14.15 -1.74
CA MET A 211 15.86 14.41 -3.15
C MET A 211 15.24 15.73 -3.64
N LEU A 212 14.00 16.04 -3.24
CA LEU A 212 13.39 17.33 -3.57
C LEU A 212 14.16 18.50 -2.97
N GLN A 213 14.55 18.41 -1.70
CA GLN A 213 15.36 19.42 -1.03
C GLN A 213 16.71 19.62 -1.74
N GLU A 214 17.39 18.53 -2.09
CA GLU A 214 18.67 18.60 -2.78
C GLU A 214 18.55 19.31 -4.13
N TYR A 215 17.51 19.03 -4.92
CA TYR A 215 17.28 19.77 -6.15
C TYR A 215 16.96 21.25 -5.93
N LEU A 216 16.17 21.57 -4.89
CA LEU A 216 15.78 22.95 -4.59
C LEU A 216 16.96 23.82 -4.16
N LYS A 217 18.02 23.26 -3.55
CA LYS A 217 19.24 23.99 -3.18
C LYS A 217 19.95 24.67 -4.36
N TYR A 218 19.76 24.17 -5.59
CA TYR A 218 20.37 24.76 -6.79
C TYR A 218 19.47 25.79 -7.48
N TYR A 219 18.32 26.11 -6.88
CA TYR A 219 17.32 27.08 -7.34
C TYR A 219 16.94 28.10 -6.25
N GLU A 220 17.56 28.02 -5.09
CA GLU A 220 17.53 29.00 -4.00
C GLU A 220 18.84 29.78 -4.01
#